data_AF-A0A0F0HXM1-F1
#
_entry.id   AF-A0A0F0HXM1-F1
#
_cell.length_a   1.000
_cell.length_b   1.000
_cell.length_c   1.000
_cell.angle_alpha   90.00
_cell.angle_beta   90.00
_cell.angle_gamma   90.00
#
_symmetry.space_group_name_H-M   'P 1'
#
loop_
_entity.id
_entity.type
_entity.pdbx_description
1 polymer ?
#
loop_
_entity_poly.entity_id
_entity_poly.type
_entity_poly.pdbx_seq_one_letter_code
_entity_poly.pdbx_strand_id
1 'polypeptide(L)' 'MGAVLGLVAAGVAAQRRTAARRPGPTPRIRMWYYWRCVCGGHSRGGFTTRDEAWWAGDRHRMRKEAGHPTAEIYTTEEE' A
#
# COMPACT_ATOMS: atom_id res chain seq x y z
N MET A 1 13.61 -64.61 -12.45
CA MET A 1 14.05 -63.22 -12.15
C MET A 1 13.45 -62.30 -13.21
N GLY A 2 12.84 -61.18 -12.82
CA GLY A 2 12.49 -60.10 -13.75
C GLY A 2 11.01 -59.73 -13.86
N ALA A 3 10.33 -59.43 -12.74
CA ALA A 3 8.97 -58.87 -12.78
C ALA A 3 8.72 -57.84 -11.68
N VAL A 4 9.69 -56.96 -11.40
CA VAL A 4 9.58 -55.94 -10.31
C VAL A 4 9.85 -54.50 -10.79
N LEU A 5 9.87 -54.26 -12.11
CA LEU A 5 10.27 -52.96 -12.67
C LEU A 5 9.14 -52.18 -13.38
N GLY A 6 7.88 -52.54 -13.15
CA GLY A 6 6.73 -51.88 -13.80
C GLY A 6 6.08 -50.73 -13.02
N LEU A 7 6.28 -50.65 -11.69
CA LEU A 7 5.47 -49.77 -10.82
C LEU A 7 6.06 -48.39 -10.53
N VAL A 8 7.29 -48.10 -10.94
CA VAL A 8 7.94 -46.82 -10.60
C VAL A 8 7.64 -45.71 -11.63
N ALA A 9 7.26 -46.06 -12.86
CA ALA A 9 7.08 -45.07 -13.94
C ALA A 9 5.74 -44.32 -13.91
N ALA A 10 4.71 -44.84 -13.23
CA ALA A 10 3.38 -44.21 -13.20
C ALA A 10 3.23 -43.10 -12.15
N GLY A 11 4.13 -43.02 -11.16
CA GLY A 11 4.01 -42.08 -10.04
C GLY A 11 4.40 -40.63 -10.36
N VAL A 12 5.20 -40.40 -11.40
CA VAL A 12 5.83 -39.07 -11.64
C VAL A 12 4.94 -38.14 -12.49
N ALA A 13 3.99 -38.68 -13.26
CA ALA A 13 3.15 -37.87 -14.16
C ALA A 13 1.93 -37.24 -13.47
N ALA A 14 1.52 -37.73 -12.30
CA ALA A 14 0.28 -37.29 -11.64
C ALA A 14 0.44 -36.04 -10.74
N GLN A 15 1.66 -35.61 -10.45
CA GLN A 15 1.93 -34.52 -9.50
C GLN A 15 2.09 -33.13 -10.13
N ARG A 16 1.52 -32.91 -11.32
CA ARG A 16 1.61 -31.60 -12.02
C ARG A 16 0.30 -30.80 -12.07
N ARG A 17 -0.79 -31.25 -11.43
CA ARG A 17 -2.12 -30.62 -11.59
C ARG A 17 -2.77 -30.10 -10.32
N THR A 18 -2.01 -29.88 -9.25
CA THR A 18 -2.50 -29.22 -8.04
C THR A 18 -1.47 -28.24 -7.47
N ALA A 19 -0.76 -27.53 -8.35
CA ALA A 19 -0.23 -26.23 -7.95
C ALA A 19 -1.44 -25.31 -7.78
N ALA A 20 -2.02 -25.29 -6.58
CA ALA A 20 -2.97 -24.28 -6.17
C ALA A 20 -2.39 -22.93 -6.62
N ARG A 21 -3.09 -22.24 -7.53
CA ARG A 21 -2.67 -20.90 -7.98
C ARG A 21 -2.40 -20.10 -6.71
N ARG A 22 -1.14 -19.68 -6.51
CA ARG A 22 -0.86 -18.67 -5.48
C ARG A 22 -1.85 -17.53 -5.74
N PRO A 23 -2.59 -17.04 -4.73
CA PRO A 23 -3.40 -15.86 -4.92
C PRO A 23 -2.48 -14.79 -5.53
N GLY A 24 -2.92 -14.21 -6.65
CA GLY A 24 -2.22 -13.06 -7.22
C GLY A 24 -2.06 -12.00 -6.14
N PRO A 25 -1.02 -11.16 -6.21
CA PRO A 25 -0.84 -10.11 -5.21
C PRO A 25 -2.14 -9.31 -5.10
N THR A 26 -2.75 -9.31 -3.91
CA THR A 26 -3.92 -8.47 -3.64
C THR A 26 -3.50 -7.03 -3.90
N PRO A 27 -4.21 -6.26 -4.75
CA PRO A 27 -3.90 -4.86 -4.94
C PRO A 27 -3.97 -4.19 -3.57
N ARG A 28 -2.85 -3.61 -3.13
CA ARG A 28 -2.81 -2.85 -1.89
C ARG A 28 -3.17 -1.42 -2.27
N ILE A 29 -4.44 -1.07 -2.10
CA ILE A 29 -4.86 0.33 -2.18
C ILE A 29 -3.98 1.11 -1.22
N ARG A 30 -3.15 2.00 -1.76
CA ARG A 30 -2.27 2.83 -0.96
C ARG A 30 -3.01 4.12 -0.66
N MET A 31 -3.28 4.34 0.62
CA MET A 31 -3.85 5.61 1.08
C MET A 31 -2.74 6.62 1.28
N TRP A 32 -2.91 7.80 0.69
CA TRP A 32 -2.02 8.93 0.86
C TRP A 32 -2.74 10.06 1.60
N TYR A 33 -2.03 10.71 2.50
CA TYR A 33 -2.53 11.82 3.31
C TYR A 33 -1.91 13.13 2.82
N TYR A 34 -2.70 14.19 2.83
CA TYR A 34 -2.30 15.50 2.36
C TYR A 34 -2.83 16.56 3.34
N TRP A 35 -2.25 17.76 3.29
CA TRP A 35 -2.76 18.90 4.04
C TRP A 35 -3.04 20.08 3.11
N ARG A 36 -4.03 20.88 3.45
CA ARG A 36 -4.39 22.14 2.78
C ARG A 36 -4.79 23.19 3.81
N CYS A 37 -4.49 24.44 3.55
CA CYS A 37 -4.83 25.56 4.41
C CYS A 37 -5.59 26.60 3.59
N VAL A 38 -6.55 27.29 4.21
CA VAL A 38 -7.40 28.31 3.57
C VAL A 38 -6.61 29.48 2.99
N CYS A 39 -5.38 29.72 3.45
CA CYS A 39 -4.49 30.73 2.88
C CYS A 39 -3.83 30.30 1.54
N GLY A 40 -4.18 29.12 1.02
CA GLY A 40 -3.62 28.54 -0.21
C GLY A 40 -2.40 27.63 -0.02
N GLY A 41 -1.87 27.51 1.21
CA GLY A 41 -0.79 26.59 1.52
C GLY A 41 -1.25 25.13 1.42
N HIS A 42 -0.47 24.25 0.80
CA HIS A 42 -0.80 22.82 0.70
C HIS A 42 0.46 21.95 0.62
N SER A 43 0.29 20.65 0.84
CA SER A 43 1.37 19.68 0.71
C SER A 43 1.85 19.55 -0.73
N ARG A 44 3.17 19.41 -0.92
CA ARG A 44 3.79 19.19 -2.25
C ARG A 44 3.72 17.74 -2.72
N GLY A 45 3.26 16.83 -1.86
CA GLY A 45 3.17 15.40 -2.11
C GLY A 45 2.34 14.72 -1.02
N GLY A 46 2.06 13.43 -1.25
CA GLY A 46 1.35 12.58 -0.31
C GLY A 46 2.26 12.11 0.82
N PHE A 47 1.70 12.01 2.00
CA PHE A 47 2.31 11.38 3.17
C PHE A 47 1.74 9.97 3.35
N THR A 48 2.57 9.06 3.85
CA THR A 48 2.17 7.68 4.14
C THR A 48 1.25 7.57 5.34
N THR A 49 1.30 8.55 6.25
CA THR A 49 0.50 8.56 7.47
C THR A 49 -0.20 9.90 7.68
N ARG A 50 -1.31 9.84 8.42
CA ARG A 50 -2.08 11.04 8.80
C ARG A 50 -1.26 12.01 9.65
N ASP A 51 -0.45 11.49 10.56
CA ASP A 51 0.33 12.29 11.50
C ASP A 51 1.44 13.08 10.80
N GLU A 52 2.08 12.50 9.80
CA GLU A 52 3.06 13.22 8.95
C GLU A 52 2.41 14.40 8.23
N ALA A 53 1.22 14.19 7.65
CA ALA A 53 0.46 15.24 6.99
C ALA A 53 0.04 16.34 7.97
N TRP A 54 -0.43 15.96 9.16
CA TRP A 54 -0.77 16.89 10.23
C TRP A 54 0.42 17.72 10.68
N TRP A 55 1.56 17.07 10.98
CA TRP A 55 2.76 17.76 11.43
C TRP A 55 3.31 18.73 10.36
N ALA A 56 3.22 18.36 9.09
CA ALA A 56 3.58 19.26 7.99
C ALA A 56 2.66 20.48 7.92
N GLY A 57 1.35 20.30 8.10
CA GLY A 57 0.37 21.38 8.17
C GLY A 57 0.54 22.27 9.42
N ASP A 58 0.87 21.68 10.56
CA ASP A 58 1.12 22.41 11.81
C ASP A 58 2.36 23.30 11.70
N ARG A 59 3.44 22.79 11.11
CA ARG A 59 4.62 23.60 10.77
C ARG A 59 4.31 24.75 9.82
N HIS A 60 3.41 24.55 8.86
CA HIS A 60 2.96 25.65 8.01
C HIS A 60 2.30 26.75 8.84
N ARG A 61 1.40 26.39 9.76
CA ARG A 61 0.76 27.32 10.69
C ARG A 61 1.79 28.06 11.55
N MET A 62 2.75 27.36 12.15
CA MET A 62 3.80 27.96 13.00
C MET A 62 4.70 28.95 12.27
N ARG A 63 4.83 28.85 10.94
CA ARG A 63 5.60 29.80 10.11
C ARG A 63 4.81 31.04 9.73
N LYS A 64 3.53 31.10 10.09
CA LYS A 64 2.63 32.21 9.81
C LYS A 64 2.39 33.02 11.09
N GLU A 65 1.66 34.11 10.93
CA GLU A 65 1.29 34.97 12.04
C GLU A 65 0.44 34.25 13.09
N ALA A 66 0.45 34.77 14.31
CA ALA A 66 -0.37 34.24 15.39
C ALA A 66 -1.86 34.29 14.98
N GLY A 67 -2.58 33.18 15.17
CA GLY A 67 -3.98 33.05 14.75
C GLY A 67 -4.17 32.47 13.35
N HIS A 68 -3.09 32.12 12.63
CA HIS A 68 -3.21 31.44 11.35
C HIS A 68 -4.00 30.12 11.49
N PRO A 69 -4.96 29.83 10.59
CA PRO A 69 -5.81 28.66 10.68
C PRO A 69 -5.02 27.36 10.56
N THR A 70 -5.48 26.33 11.29
CA THR A 70 -4.96 24.97 11.18
C THR A 70 -5.26 24.40 9.79
N ALA A 71 -4.30 23.67 9.23
CA ALA A 71 -4.51 22.97 7.96
C ALA A 71 -5.50 21.81 8.10
N GLU A 72 -6.37 21.66 7.09
CA GLU A 72 -7.24 20.51 6.92
C GLU A 72 -6.46 19.33 6.34
N ILE A 73 -6.79 18.11 6.79
CA ILE A 73 -6.20 16.87 6.30
C ILE A 73 -7.20 16.17 5.41
N TYR A 74 -6.74 15.72 4.23
CA TYR A 74 -7.53 14.95 3.29
C TYR A 74 -6.73 13.76 2.77
N THR A 75 -7.44 12.76 2.24
CA THR A 75 -6.86 11.51 1.75
C THR A 75 -7.17 11.28 0.28
N THR A 76 -6.26 10.62 -0.41
CA THR A 76 -6.51 10.03 -1.74
C THR A 76 -6.13 8.56 -1.73
N GLU A 77 -6.84 7.77 -2.52
CA GLU A 77 -6.57 6.34 -2.74
C GLU A 77 -5.86 6.20 -4.09
N GLU A 78 -4.70 5.56 -4.12
CA GLU A 78 -4.05 5.10 -5.36
C GLU A 78 -4.17 3.57 -5.46
N GLU A 79 -4.64 3.09 -6.61
CA GLU A 79 -4.81 1.67 -6.96
C GLU A 79 -3.54 1.09 -7.62
#